data_AF-A0A9Q0IXY5-F1
#
_entry.id   AF-A0A9Q0IXY5-F1
#
_cell.length_a   1.000
_cell.length_b   1.000
_cell.length_c   1.000
_cell.angle_alpha   90.00
_cell.angle_beta   90.00
_cell.angle_gamma   90.00
#
_symmetry.space_group_name_H-M   'P 1'
#
loop_
_entity.id
_entity.type
_entity.pdbx_description
1 polymer ?
#
loop_
_entity_poly.entity_id
_entity_poly.type
_entity_poly.pdbx_seq_one_letter_code
_entity_poly.pdbx_strand_id
1 'polypeptide(L)'
;ALLETQDQLRSQISNFTFNLGFSGKFYHTGTVEEDEGDDLLLKYVADFWWFPHMWSHMQPHLFHNQSSLLEQMVLNKEFALEHDIPVDMGYAVAPHHSGVYPVHLQLYEAWRRVWDIRVTSTEEYPHLKPARYRRGFIHNNIM
;
A
#
# COMPACT_ATOMS: atom_id res chain seq x y z
N ALA A 1 -10.41 -15.49 -10.51
CA ALA A 1 -10.76 -15.73 -9.10
C ALA A 1 -11.15 -14.45 -8.35
N LEU A 2 -10.27 -13.45 -8.22
CA LEU A 2 -10.58 -12.21 -7.45
C LEU A 2 -11.78 -11.42 -8.00
N LEU A 3 -11.84 -11.17 -9.31
CA LEU A 3 -12.96 -10.46 -9.93
C LEU A 3 -14.30 -11.18 -9.73
N GLU A 4 -14.32 -12.49 -10.01
CA GLU A 4 -15.53 -13.30 -9.80
C GLU A 4 -15.98 -13.27 -8.34
N THR A 5 -15.05 -13.36 -7.39
CA THR A 5 -15.34 -13.26 -5.96
C THR A 5 -15.88 -11.87 -5.60
N GLN A 6 -15.28 -10.81 -6.15
CA GLN A 6 -15.72 -9.44 -5.98
C GLN A 6 -17.17 -9.26 -6.47
N ASP A 7 -17.51 -9.79 -7.65
CA ASP A 7 -18.85 -9.69 -8.22
C ASP A 7 -19.89 -10.51 -7.43
N GLN A 8 -19.50 -11.69 -6.94
CA GLN A 8 -20.32 -12.45 -6.00
C GLN A 8 -20.57 -11.66 -4.70
N LEU A 9 -19.54 -11.02 -4.14
CA LEU A 9 -19.68 -10.21 -2.93
C LEU A 9 -20.53 -8.95 -3.17
N ARG A 10 -20.45 -8.34 -4.36
CA ARG A 10 -21.29 -7.20 -4.76
C ARG A 10 -22.78 -7.53 -4.76
N SER A 11 -23.17 -8.80 -4.92
CA SER A 11 -24.56 -9.24 -4.78
C SER A 11 -25.10 -9.13 -3.34
N GLN A 12 -24.21 -9.08 -2.34
CA GLN A 12 -24.55 -9.04 -0.92
C GLN A 12 -24.11 -7.74 -0.23
N ILE A 13 -23.06 -7.10 -0.74
CA ILE A 13 -22.43 -5.91 -0.17
C ILE A 13 -22.30 -4.87 -1.28
N SER A 14 -23.11 -3.81 -1.20
CA SER A 14 -23.13 -2.76 -2.21
C SER A 14 -21.74 -2.14 -2.41
N ASN A 15 -21.32 -2.01 -3.67
CA ASN A 15 -20.06 -1.41 -4.08
C ASN A 15 -18.80 -2.08 -3.48
N PHE A 16 -18.88 -3.33 -3.04
CA PHE A 16 -17.71 -4.06 -2.58
C PHE A 16 -16.62 -4.07 -3.66
N THR A 17 -15.41 -3.63 -3.29
CA THR A 17 -14.25 -3.56 -4.19
C THR A 17 -13.00 -3.92 -3.40
N PHE A 18 -12.18 -4.82 -3.92
CA PHE A 18 -10.90 -5.15 -3.30
C PHE A 18 -9.93 -3.99 -3.43
N ASN A 19 -9.14 -3.76 -2.39
CA ASN A 19 -8.06 -2.78 -2.37
C ASN A 19 -6.71 -3.51 -2.33
N LEU A 20 -5.93 -3.39 -3.39
CA LEU A 20 -4.71 -4.17 -3.63
C LEU A 20 -3.47 -3.34 -3.29
N GLY A 21 -2.61 -3.90 -2.44
CA GLY A 21 -1.30 -3.33 -2.15
C GLY A 21 -0.28 -3.81 -3.18
N PHE A 22 0.52 -2.91 -3.73
CA PHE A 22 1.50 -3.27 -4.76
C PHE A 22 2.94 -2.84 -4.41
N SER A 23 3.87 -3.71 -4.82
CA SER A 23 5.31 -3.53 -4.74
C SER A 23 5.93 -3.89 -6.09
N GLY A 24 6.25 -2.89 -6.91
CA GLY A 24 6.63 -3.09 -8.30
C GLY A 24 7.92 -3.88 -8.52
N LYS A 25 8.79 -4.02 -7.51
CA LYS A 25 10.05 -4.78 -7.63
C LYS A 25 9.83 -6.24 -8.03
N PHE A 26 8.69 -6.81 -7.64
CA PHE A 26 8.40 -8.24 -7.81
C PHE A 26 7.60 -8.55 -9.06
N TYR A 27 7.22 -7.52 -9.83
CA TYR A 27 6.54 -7.71 -11.11
C TYR A 27 7.37 -8.59 -12.04
N HIS A 28 6.76 -9.67 -12.54
CA HIS A 28 7.41 -10.63 -13.43
C HIS A 28 8.69 -11.26 -12.85
N THR A 29 8.62 -11.67 -11.58
CA THR A 29 9.72 -12.39 -10.90
C THR A 29 9.36 -13.80 -10.47
N GLY A 30 8.19 -14.30 -10.89
CA GLY A 30 7.62 -15.58 -10.47
C GLY A 30 7.79 -16.70 -11.49
N THR A 31 6.90 -17.71 -11.43
CA THR A 31 6.70 -18.67 -12.51
C THR A 31 5.93 -18.05 -13.67
N VAL A 32 5.88 -18.73 -14.82
CA VAL A 32 5.11 -18.26 -15.98
C VAL A 32 3.65 -17.99 -15.61
N GLU A 33 3.04 -18.86 -14.80
CA GLU A 33 1.65 -18.70 -14.34
C GLU A 33 1.48 -17.52 -13.37
N GLU A 34 2.50 -17.20 -12.57
CA GLU A 34 2.49 -16.05 -11.67
C GLU A 34 2.62 -14.74 -12.46
N ASP A 35 3.53 -14.69 -13.44
CA ASP A 35 3.75 -13.54 -14.31
C ASP A 35 2.51 -13.26 -15.21
N GLU A 36 1.85 -14.30 -15.72
CA GLU A 36 0.54 -14.19 -16.39
C GLU A 36 -0.54 -13.63 -15.43
N GLY A 37 -0.43 -13.95 -14.13
CA GLY A 37 -1.28 -13.41 -13.08
C GLY A 37 -1.07 -11.92 -12.86
N ASP A 38 0.19 -11.46 -12.85
CA ASP A 38 0.55 -10.04 -12.77
C ASP A 38 -0.04 -9.27 -13.96
N ASP A 39 0.15 -9.77 -15.19
CA ASP A 39 -0.42 -9.18 -16.40
C ASP A 39 -1.94 -9.08 -16.33
N LEU A 40 -2.59 -10.12 -15.80
CA LEU A 40 -4.04 -10.15 -15.65
C LEU A 40 -4.52 -9.12 -14.62
N LEU A 41 -3.82 -8.94 -13.50
CA LEU A 41 -4.14 -7.90 -12.52
C LEU A 41 -4.04 -6.50 -13.15
N LEU A 42 -2.98 -6.25 -13.92
CA LEU A 42 -2.77 -4.97 -14.60
C LEU A 42 -3.81 -4.71 -15.70
N LYS A 43 -4.28 -5.75 -16.39
CA LYS A 43 -5.38 -5.64 -17.35
C LYS A 43 -6.69 -5.12 -16.73
N TYR A 44 -6.90 -5.36 -15.43
CA TYR A 44 -8.11 -4.99 -14.70
C TYR A 44 -7.86 -3.92 -13.63
N VAL A 45 -6.88 -3.02 -13.85
CA VAL A 45 -6.56 -1.92 -12.91
C VAL A 45 -7.79 -1.11 -12.51
N ALA A 46 -8.69 -0.83 -13.45
CA ALA A 46 -9.90 -0.03 -13.20
C ALA A 46 -10.95 -0.74 -12.33
N ASP A 47 -10.85 -2.07 -12.14
CA ASP A 47 -11.81 -2.88 -11.39
C ASP A 47 -11.46 -3.02 -9.90
N PHE A 48 -10.30 -2.52 -9.49
CA PHE A 48 -9.77 -2.60 -8.14
C PHE A 48 -9.42 -1.21 -7.58
N TRP A 49 -9.34 -1.11 -6.25
CA TRP A 49 -8.63 -0.02 -5.60
C TRP A 49 -7.17 -0.40 -5.36
N TRP A 50 -6.32 0.61 -5.23
CA TRP A 50 -4.88 0.41 -5.13
C TRP A 50 -4.28 1.28 -4.02
N PHE A 51 -3.24 0.75 -3.38
CA PHE A 51 -2.39 1.53 -2.49
C PHE A 51 -0.91 1.12 -2.64
N PRO A 52 0.03 2.06 -2.52
CA PRO A 52 1.45 1.75 -2.61
C PRO A 52 1.91 0.99 -1.36
N HIS A 53 2.71 -0.05 -1.55
CA HIS A 53 3.26 -0.87 -0.47
C HIS A 53 4.80 -0.95 -0.50
N MET A 54 5.45 0.15 -0.90
CA MET A 54 6.90 0.30 -1.15
C MET A 54 7.40 -0.56 -2.32
N TRP A 55 8.47 -0.11 -2.99
CA TRP A 55 9.07 -0.84 -4.12
C TRP A 55 9.40 -2.30 -3.81
N SER A 56 10.13 -2.52 -2.71
CA SER A 56 10.70 -3.83 -2.36
C SER A 56 10.05 -4.50 -1.14
N HIS A 57 8.89 -4.00 -0.68
CA HIS A 57 8.25 -4.43 0.56
C HIS A 57 9.18 -4.32 1.81
N MET A 58 10.20 -3.46 1.75
CA MET A 58 11.14 -3.30 2.86
C MET A 58 10.52 -2.43 3.96
N GLN A 59 10.71 -2.86 5.21
CA GLN A 59 10.23 -2.14 6.39
C GLN A 59 10.89 -0.74 6.46
N PRO A 60 10.12 0.36 6.55
CA PRO A 60 10.66 1.71 6.52
C PRO A 60 11.67 2.03 7.62
N HIS A 61 11.56 1.44 8.81
CA HIS A 61 12.50 1.67 9.90
C HIS A 61 13.88 1.02 9.70
N LEU A 62 14.05 0.17 8.67
CA LEU A 62 15.34 -0.39 8.27
C LEU A 62 16.14 0.57 7.37
N PHE A 63 15.54 1.66 6.90
CA PHE A 63 16.26 2.68 6.16
C PHE A 63 16.94 3.63 7.14
N HIS A 64 18.26 3.72 7.03
CA HIS A 64 19.06 4.65 7.84
C HIS A 64 19.18 6.04 7.21
N ASN A 65 18.76 6.17 5.94
CA ASN A 65 18.83 7.39 5.16
C ASN A 65 17.49 7.68 4.48
N GLN A 66 16.98 8.89 4.68
CA GLN A 66 15.72 9.36 4.09
C GLN A 66 15.76 9.33 2.56
N SER A 67 16.92 9.61 1.94
CA SER A 67 17.03 9.60 0.48
C SER A 67 16.76 8.22 -0.11
N SER A 68 17.23 7.14 0.54
CA SER A 68 17.00 5.77 0.09
C SER A 68 15.55 5.34 0.24
N LEU A 69 14.88 5.75 1.32
CA LEU A 69 13.44 5.52 1.50
C LEU A 69 12.61 6.25 0.42
N LEU A 70 12.98 7.50 0.12
CA LEU A 70 12.34 8.30 -0.91
C LEU A 70 12.52 7.67 -2.30
N GLU A 71 13.72 7.22 -2.63
CA GLU A 71 14.02 6.53 -3.89
C GLU A 71 13.15 5.28 -4.07
N GLN A 72 13.00 4.45 -3.03
CA GLN A 72 12.10 3.29 -3.09
C GLN A 72 10.63 3.69 -3.30
N MET A 73 10.18 4.81 -2.74
CA MET A 73 8.82 5.31 -2.99
C MET A 73 8.66 5.84 -4.41
N VAL A 74 9.68 6.53 -4.95
CA VAL A 74 9.67 7.07 -6.32
C VAL A 74 9.64 5.94 -7.34
N LEU A 75 10.50 4.93 -7.20
CA LEU A 75 10.50 3.75 -8.09
C LEU A 75 9.13 3.06 -8.12
N ASN A 76 8.50 2.90 -6.95
CA ASN A 76 7.16 2.30 -6.89
C ASN A 76 6.08 3.19 -7.52
N LYS A 77 6.26 4.53 -7.48
CA LYS A 77 5.35 5.48 -8.12
C LYS A 77 5.52 5.49 -9.64
N GLU A 78 6.75 5.39 -10.12
CA GLU A 78 7.05 5.27 -11.55
C GLU A 78 6.41 4.01 -12.13
N PHE A 79 6.55 2.87 -11.45
CA PHE A 79 5.85 1.64 -11.81
C PHE A 79 4.32 1.83 -11.89
N ALA A 80 3.73 2.48 -10.89
CA ALA A 80 2.29 2.74 -10.89
C ALA A 80 1.86 3.58 -12.11
N LEU A 81 2.63 4.62 -12.44
CA LEU A 81 2.36 5.49 -13.59
C LEU A 81 2.56 4.78 -14.93
N GLU A 82 3.55 3.88 -15.04
CA GLU A 82 3.80 3.09 -16.24
C GLU A 82 2.68 2.10 -16.55
N HIS A 83 2.01 1.60 -15.51
CA HIS A 83 0.93 0.60 -15.61
C HIS A 83 -0.46 1.16 -15.32
N ASP A 84 -0.63 2.49 -15.42
CA ASP A 84 -1.91 3.20 -15.23
C ASP A 84 -2.61 2.95 -13.87
N ILE A 85 -1.86 2.54 -12.84
CA ILE A 85 -2.35 2.36 -11.47
C ILE A 85 -2.61 3.74 -10.85
N PRO A 86 -3.80 4.01 -10.28
CA PRO A 86 -4.11 5.29 -9.64
C PRO A 86 -3.16 5.64 -8.49
N VAL A 87 -2.66 6.87 -8.47
CA VAL A 87 -1.67 7.36 -7.49
C VAL A 87 -2.18 8.47 -6.57
N ASP A 88 -3.46 8.83 -6.67
CA ASP A 88 -4.10 9.97 -6.01
C ASP A 88 -5.06 9.57 -4.87
N MET A 89 -5.08 8.28 -4.50
CA MET A 89 -5.96 7.74 -3.44
C MET A 89 -5.66 8.31 -2.05
N GLY A 90 -4.46 8.86 -1.83
CA GLY A 90 -4.07 9.47 -0.54
C GLY A 90 -4.00 8.49 0.63
N TYR A 91 -4.01 7.18 0.36
CA TYR A 91 -3.93 6.10 1.33
C TYR A 91 -2.75 5.18 1.04
N ALA A 92 -2.00 4.80 2.07
CA ALA A 92 -0.91 3.83 1.97
C ALA A 92 -0.83 2.96 3.22
N VAL A 93 -0.24 1.78 3.06
CA VAL A 93 0.09 0.89 4.17
C VAL A 93 1.60 0.68 4.17
N ALA A 94 2.25 0.87 5.32
CA ALA A 94 3.67 0.58 5.45
C ALA A 94 3.90 -0.94 5.47
N PRO A 95 4.96 -1.46 4.84
CA PRO A 95 5.33 -2.86 4.99
C PRO A 95 5.44 -3.26 6.47
N HIS A 96 4.72 -4.33 6.83
CA HIS A 96 4.58 -4.82 8.21
C HIS A 96 4.01 -3.79 9.20
N HIS A 97 3.27 -2.78 8.71
CA HIS A 97 2.77 -1.63 9.48
C HIS A 97 3.85 -0.86 10.26
N SER A 98 5.12 -1.13 9.95
CA SER A 98 6.24 -0.65 10.72
C SER A 98 6.52 0.82 10.43
N GLY A 99 7.04 1.54 11.42
CA GLY A 99 7.29 2.98 11.28
C GLY A 99 6.03 3.86 11.30
N VAL A 100 4.82 3.28 11.20
CA VAL A 100 3.59 4.00 11.53
C VAL A 100 3.54 4.21 13.05
N TYR A 101 3.63 3.11 13.81
CA TYR A 101 3.93 3.14 15.24
C TYR A 101 4.90 2.02 15.65
N PRO A 102 5.94 2.30 16.46
CA PRO A 102 6.45 3.62 16.81
C PRO A 102 6.74 4.48 15.58
N VAL A 103 6.50 5.79 15.70
CA VAL A 103 6.58 6.71 14.57
C VAL A 103 8.01 6.78 14.05
N HIS A 104 8.18 6.53 12.76
CA HIS A 104 9.40 6.77 12.02
C HIS A 104 9.23 8.02 11.15
N LEU A 105 9.79 9.16 11.59
CA LEU A 105 9.53 10.48 10.98
C LEU A 105 9.77 10.51 9.46
N GLN A 106 10.85 9.87 9.00
CA GLN A 106 11.22 9.84 7.57
C GLN A 106 10.12 9.19 6.70
N LEU A 107 9.36 8.23 7.25
CA LEU A 107 8.25 7.60 6.55
C LEU A 107 7.15 8.61 6.24
N TYR A 108 6.70 9.37 7.24
CA TYR A 108 5.62 10.34 7.08
C TYR A 108 6.02 11.49 6.15
N GLU A 109 7.27 11.94 6.24
CA GLU A 109 7.80 12.97 5.34
C GLU A 109 7.87 12.47 3.88
N ALA A 110 8.39 11.26 3.66
CA ALA A 110 8.49 10.67 2.33
C ALA A 110 7.10 10.37 1.73
N TRP A 111 6.17 9.84 2.53
CA TRP A 111 4.79 9.59 2.11
C TRP A 111 4.08 10.85 1.66
N ARG A 112 4.15 11.93 2.45
CA ARG A 112 3.56 13.22 2.05
C ARG A 112 4.20 13.74 0.77
N ARG A 113 5.54 13.66 0.66
CA ARG A 113 6.27 14.23 -0.48
C ARG A 113 6.03 13.46 -1.79
N VAL A 114 6.01 12.14 -1.76
CA VAL A 114 5.96 11.31 -2.98
C VAL A 114 4.52 10.98 -3.36
N TRP A 115 3.67 10.66 -2.38
CA TRP A 115 2.34 10.09 -2.61
C TRP A 115 1.18 10.97 -2.14
N ASP A 116 1.45 12.12 -1.49
CA ASP A 116 0.43 12.95 -0.84
C ASP A 116 -0.50 12.15 0.10
N ILE A 117 0.09 11.24 0.89
CA ILE A 117 -0.67 10.42 1.84
C ILE A 117 -1.30 11.29 2.91
N ARG A 118 -2.56 10.98 3.24
CA ARG A 118 -3.37 11.65 4.27
C ARG A 118 -3.93 10.65 5.29
N VAL A 119 -4.02 9.38 4.92
CA VAL A 119 -4.53 8.30 5.77
C VAL A 119 -3.62 7.09 5.64
N THR A 120 -3.34 6.41 6.75
CA THR A 120 -2.64 5.12 6.73
C THR A 120 -3.32 4.11 7.65
N SER A 121 -2.76 2.91 7.76
CA SER A 121 -3.19 1.91 8.72
C SER A 121 -1.99 1.35 9.50
N THR A 122 -2.24 1.02 10.76
CA THR A 122 -1.27 0.41 11.65
C THR A 122 -1.88 -0.83 12.30
N GLU A 123 -1.03 -1.77 12.70
CA GLU A 123 -1.42 -2.77 13.67
C GLU A 123 -1.70 -2.07 15.00
N GLU A 124 -2.66 -2.57 15.78
CA GLU A 124 -3.25 -1.90 16.96
C GLU A 124 -2.26 -1.00 17.76
N TYR A 125 -2.62 0.27 17.96
CA TYR A 125 -1.84 1.26 18.73
C TYR A 125 -2.38 1.43 20.17
N PRO A 126 -1.53 1.62 21.20
CA PRO A 126 -0.06 1.56 21.19
C PRO A 126 0.48 0.14 21.46
N HIS A 127 -0.37 -0.88 21.45
CA HIS A 127 -0.03 -2.28 21.72
C HIS A 127 -0.73 -3.19 20.73
N LEU A 128 -0.06 -4.28 20.34
CA LEU A 128 -0.53 -5.24 19.33
C LEU A 128 -1.75 -6.11 19.72
N LYS A 129 -2.32 -5.97 20.94
CA LYS A 129 -3.37 -6.87 21.45
C LYS A 129 -4.49 -6.28 22.35
N PRO A 130 -4.96 -5.03 22.24
CA PRO A 130 -6.16 -4.62 22.96
C PRO A 130 -7.42 -5.27 22.38
N ALA A 131 -8.05 -6.17 23.14
CA ALA A 131 -9.35 -6.77 22.78
C ALA A 131 -10.49 -5.74 22.62
N ARG A 132 -10.31 -4.51 23.12
CA ARG A 132 -11.24 -3.36 23.07
C ARG A 132 -10.45 -2.06 23.16
N TYR A 133 -11.06 -0.92 22.84
CA TYR A 133 -10.45 0.42 22.95
C TYR A 133 -9.26 0.67 22.03
N ARG A 134 -9.27 0.11 20.81
CA ARG A 134 -8.33 0.47 19.75
C ARG A 134 -8.37 2.00 19.53
N ARG A 135 -7.19 2.62 19.43
CA ARG A 135 -7.05 4.05 19.19
C ARG A 135 -6.31 4.28 17.88
N GLY A 136 -6.70 5.32 17.16
CA GLY A 136 -5.88 5.95 16.12
C GLY A 136 -5.13 7.15 16.69
N PHE A 137 -4.19 7.68 15.93
CA PHE A 137 -3.50 8.92 16.24
C PHE A 137 -3.24 9.67 14.93
N ILE A 138 -3.06 10.97 15.02
CA ILE A 138 -2.67 11.78 13.86
C ILE A 138 -1.22 12.20 14.07
N HIS A 139 -0.37 11.95 13.09
CA HIS A 139 1.00 12.43 13.07
C HIS A 139 1.31 13.06 11.72
N ASN A 140 1.92 14.25 11.72
CA ASN A 140 2.17 15.03 10.50
C ASN A 140 0.94 15.13 9.59
N ASN A 141 -0.23 15.43 10.16
CA ASN A 141 -1.56 15.47 9.50
C ASN A 141 -1.91 14.24 8.66
N ILE A 142 -1.32 13.08 8.95
CA ILE A 142 -1.72 11.78 8.43
C ILE A 142 -2.48 11.07 9.54
N MET A 143 -3.71 10.65 9.26
CA MET A 143 -4.58 9.88 10.16
C MET A 143 -4.22 8.41 10.20
#